data_AF-A0AAN0RG53-F1
#
_entry.id   AF-A0AAN0RG53-F1
#
_cell.length_a   1.000
_cell.length_b   1.000
_cell.length_c   1.000
_cell.angle_alpha   90.00
_cell.angle_beta   90.00
_cell.angle_gamma   90.00
#
_symmetry.space_group_name_H-M   'P 1'
#
loop_
_entity.id
_entity.type
_entity.pdbx_description
1 polymer ?
#
loop_
_entity_poly.entity_id
_entity_poly.type
_entity_poly.pdbx_seq_one_letter_code
_entity_poly.pdbx_strand_id
1 'polypeptide(L)'
;MSWAGCVSKFSKPCARLCGVIDGMSAMDNEFFSRRDALRLAGLFTAAGALPLLRARKAMAQPGPDAPLRIGYLPITDSTPLLVAHGQGFFEAEGIRAEKPVMLRSWSQVIEAFLSGQVDMVHLLSPMTIWARFGSRAPLKVVAWNHLDGSGLTVQPGINSVKELGGQTVAVPFWYSIHNVVLGTLLKANGLKPVIARNGKAPAADEVALVVMAPSDMLPALAARRIAGYIVAEPFNAAAEAQNIGKVLRFTGDVWRDHACCVVAMHEEDLTRRPEWSQKAVTAVVKAQAWIRDHRAETAQLISRENPNRYTPHPAAVLAKVLAPSETAHADYVASGAIRHADWTNRRIDFQPYPFPSYTEELVRRLQDTLVEGDRGFLTALDPVAATRELVDDRFVRHAIAAAGGPGVFGISDSFTRTETIAA
;
A
#
# COMPACT_ATOMS: atom_id res chain seq x y z
N MET A 1 2.97 -31.58 -67.56
CA MET A 1 3.57 -32.94 -67.55
C MET A 1 3.99 -33.20 -66.10
N SER A 2 3.24 -33.90 -65.22
CA SER A 2 3.00 -35.36 -65.16
C SER A 2 4.34 -36.12 -65.24
N TRP A 3 4.82 -36.95 -64.30
CA TRP A 3 4.24 -37.93 -63.34
C TRP A 3 5.39 -38.37 -62.39
N ALA A 4 5.24 -38.59 -61.07
CA ALA A 4 4.67 -39.74 -60.33
C ALA A 4 5.66 -40.89 -59.99
N GLY A 5 5.58 -41.41 -58.75
CA GLY A 5 6.22 -42.65 -58.25
C GLY A 5 6.79 -42.55 -56.83
N CYS A 6 6.02 -42.50 -55.73
CA CYS A 6 5.27 -43.57 -55.02
C CYS A 6 6.12 -44.71 -54.35
N VAL A 7 6.15 -44.68 -52.99
CA VAL A 7 5.78 -45.78 -52.04
C VAL A 7 6.79 -46.95 -51.88
N SER A 8 7.17 -47.52 -50.72
CA SER A 8 6.81 -47.51 -49.28
C SER A 8 7.92 -48.31 -48.53
N LYS A 9 8.05 -48.48 -47.20
CA LYS A 9 7.09 -48.91 -46.16
C LYS A 9 7.84 -49.07 -44.81
N PHE A 10 7.07 -49.18 -43.72
CA PHE A 10 7.40 -49.47 -42.30
C PHE A 10 7.65 -48.25 -41.39
N SER A 11 7.03 -48.07 -40.23
CA SER A 11 5.81 -48.61 -39.59
C SER A 11 5.64 -47.91 -38.22
N LYS A 12 4.51 -47.21 -38.04
CA LYS A 12 3.81 -46.88 -36.77
C LYS A 12 4.46 -45.93 -35.71
N PRO A 13 3.62 -45.26 -34.90
CA PRO A 13 3.83 -43.87 -34.49
C PRO A 13 4.34 -43.73 -33.05
N CYS A 14 5.23 -42.75 -32.84
CA CYS A 14 5.70 -42.39 -31.50
C CYS A 14 4.64 -41.52 -30.81
N ALA A 15 3.81 -42.17 -29.99
CA ALA A 15 3.11 -41.52 -28.90
C ALA A 15 4.14 -40.90 -27.94
N ARG A 16 4.53 -39.65 -28.20
CA ARG A 16 5.43 -38.86 -27.33
C ARG A 16 5.22 -37.36 -27.44
N LEU A 17 4.00 -36.94 -27.78
CA LEU A 17 3.61 -35.53 -27.92
C LEU A 17 2.39 -35.12 -27.07
N CYS A 18 2.11 -35.87 -26.00
CA CYS A 18 1.09 -35.53 -24.99
C CYS A 18 1.64 -35.37 -23.56
N GLY A 19 2.97 -35.21 -23.38
CA GLY A 19 3.59 -35.22 -22.05
C GLY A 19 4.38 -33.97 -21.66
N VAL A 20 4.26 -32.85 -22.39
CA VAL A 20 5.13 -31.66 -22.18
C VAL A 20 4.32 -30.37 -21.93
N ILE A 21 3.04 -30.47 -21.55
CA ILE A 21 2.20 -29.28 -21.26
C ILE A 21 1.70 -29.23 -19.80
N ASP A 22 1.92 -30.28 -18.99
CA ASP A 22 1.42 -30.34 -17.59
C ASP A 22 2.52 -30.33 -16.50
N GLY A 23 3.70 -29.76 -16.79
CA GLY A 23 4.89 -29.93 -15.94
C GLY A 23 5.65 -28.68 -15.54
N MET A 24 5.15 -27.47 -15.81
CA MET A 24 5.83 -26.21 -15.45
C MET A 24 4.96 -25.36 -14.53
N SER A 25 4.86 -25.88 -13.30
CA SER A 25 4.89 -25.14 -12.04
C SER A 25 3.78 -24.12 -11.77
N ALA A 26 2.63 -24.66 -11.40
CA ALA A 26 1.77 -24.11 -10.36
C ALA A 26 2.43 -24.15 -8.94
N MET A 27 3.75 -24.37 -8.85
CA MET A 27 4.50 -24.60 -7.61
C MET A 27 5.44 -23.46 -7.23
N ASP A 28 5.53 -22.35 -7.97
CA ASP A 28 6.43 -21.25 -7.58
C ASP A 28 5.73 -20.09 -6.86
N ASN A 29 4.44 -19.82 -7.10
CA ASN A 29 3.76 -18.66 -6.51
C ASN A 29 3.15 -18.87 -5.11
N GLU A 30 2.85 -20.11 -4.69
CA GLU A 30 2.34 -20.35 -3.32
C GLU A 30 3.44 -20.22 -2.25
N PHE A 31 4.70 -20.53 -2.60
CA PHE A 31 5.81 -20.47 -1.65
C PHE A 31 6.27 -19.05 -1.34
N PHE A 32 6.19 -18.11 -2.29
CA PHE A 32 6.62 -16.71 -2.06
C PHE A 32 5.68 -15.96 -1.12
N SER A 33 4.36 -15.99 -1.36
CA SER A 33 3.38 -15.29 -0.50
C SER A 33 3.37 -15.81 0.93
N ARG A 34 3.46 -17.14 1.14
CA ARG A 34 3.50 -17.72 2.50
C ARG A 34 4.80 -17.40 3.22
N ARG A 35 5.95 -17.41 2.53
CA ARG A 35 7.23 -17.02 3.11
C ARG A 35 7.24 -15.55 3.52
N ASP A 36 6.70 -14.66 2.69
CA ASP A 36 6.64 -13.24 3.03
C ASP A 36 5.66 -12.95 4.15
N ALA A 37 4.51 -13.62 4.20
CA ALA A 37 3.59 -13.55 5.33
C ALA A 37 4.25 -14.05 6.64
N LEU A 38 4.99 -15.16 6.58
CA LEU A 38 5.74 -15.70 7.73
C LEU A 38 6.89 -14.78 8.16
N ARG A 39 7.61 -14.19 7.21
CA ARG A 39 8.66 -13.19 7.49
C ARG A 39 8.06 -11.98 8.17
N LEU A 40 6.96 -11.46 7.65
CA LEU A 40 6.27 -10.33 8.22
C LEU A 40 5.78 -10.68 9.62
N ALA A 41 5.10 -11.82 9.83
CA ALA A 41 4.72 -12.28 11.16
C ALA A 41 5.91 -12.44 12.13
N GLY A 42 7.05 -12.95 11.65
CA GLY A 42 8.27 -13.15 12.44
C GLY A 42 8.93 -11.83 12.86
N LEU A 43 9.15 -10.92 11.89
CA LEU A 43 9.56 -9.54 12.15
C LEU A 43 8.59 -8.83 13.08
N PHE A 44 7.35 -9.33 13.13
CA PHE A 44 6.27 -8.74 13.87
C PHE A 44 6.23 -9.09 15.37
N THR A 45 7.32 -9.64 15.87
CA THR A 45 7.59 -9.86 17.30
C THR A 45 8.77 -9.02 17.75
N ALA A 46 8.78 -8.58 19.02
CA ALA A 46 9.89 -7.81 19.57
C ALA A 46 11.25 -8.55 19.44
N ALA A 47 11.25 -9.88 19.56
CA ALA A 47 12.43 -10.71 19.36
C ALA A 47 12.85 -10.80 17.88
N GLY A 48 11.90 -10.84 16.95
CA GLY A 48 12.17 -10.97 15.52
C GLY A 48 12.76 -9.72 14.87
N ALA A 49 12.40 -8.52 15.36
CA ALA A 49 13.00 -7.27 14.89
C ALA A 49 14.41 -7.01 15.47
N LEU A 50 14.74 -7.61 16.62
CA LEU A 50 15.97 -7.31 17.37
C LEU A 50 17.29 -7.48 16.57
N PRO A 51 17.48 -8.53 15.74
CA PRO A 51 18.69 -8.65 14.93
C PRO A 51 18.89 -7.48 13.97
N LEU A 52 17.81 -6.98 13.34
CA LEU A 52 17.88 -5.85 12.42
C LEU A 52 18.23 -4.55 13.16
N LEU A 53 17.61 -4.33 14.32
CA LEU A 53 17.91 -3.18 15.18
C LEU A 53 19.36 -3.20 15.68
N ARG A 54 19.91 -4.39 15.98
CA ARG A 54 21.32 -4.57 16.34
C ARG A 54 22.24 -4.32 15.14
N ALA A 55 21.89 -4.86 13.96
CA ALA A 55 22.65 -4.63 12.73
C ALA A 55 22.76 -3.13 12.45
N ARG A 56 21.65 -2.40 12.57
CA ARG A 56 21.64 -0.95 12.43
C ARG A 56 22.55 -0.26 13.45
N LYS A 57 22.43 -0.60 14.75
CA LYS A 57 23.28 0.00 15.80
C LYS A 57 24.77 -0.26 15.57
N ALA A 58 25.11 -1.36 14.89
CA ALA A 58 26.47 -1.71 14.52
C ALA A 58 26.97 -0.98 13.26
N MET A 59 26.10 -0.35 12.48
CA MET A 59 26.51 0.49 11.36
C MET A 59 27.20 1.76 11.88
N ALA A 60 28.22 2.22 11.16
CA ALA A 60 28.81 3.52 11.43
C ALA A 60 27.73 4.61 11.35
N GLN A 61 27.71 5.49 12.33
CA GLN A 61 26.74 6.58 12.37
C GLN A 61 26.93 7.46 11.14
N PRO A 62 25.88 7.65 10.31
CA PRO A 62 26.00 8.48 9.13
C PRO A 62 26.33 9.92 9.54
N GLY A 63 27.21 10.57 8.77
CA GLY A 63 27.50 11.98 8.95
C GLY A 63 26.24 12.85 8.76
N PRO A 64 26.28 14.13 9.18
CA PRO A 64 25.13 15.04 9.05
C PRO A 64 24.66 15.21 7.60
N ASP A 65 25.56 15.09 6.62
CA ASP A 65 25.28 15.24 5.19
C ASP A 65 25.31 13.91 4.40
N ALA A 66 25.07 12.80 5.10
CA ALA A 66 24.96 11.50 4.45
C ALA A 66 23.82 11.50 3.41
N PRO A 67 23.99 10.85 2.24
CA PRO A 67 22.93 10.73 1.25
C PRO A 67 21.66 10.09 1.83
N LEU A 68 20.51 10.60 1.43
CA LEU A 68 19.20 10.05 1.80
C LEU A 68 18.93 8.79 1.00
N ARG A 69 18.73 7.67 1.71
CA ARG A 69 18.34 6.39 1.11
C ARG A 69 16.86 6.14 1.33
N ILE A 70 16.15 5.88 0.24
CA ILE A 70 14.70 5.75 0.24
C ILE A 70 14.31 4.33 -0.18
N GLY A 71 13.46 3.68 0.61
CA GLY A 71 12.87 2.39 0.26
C GLY A 71 11.38 2.51 -0.05
N TYR A 72 10.90 1.82 -1.08
CA TYR A 72 9.49 1.87 -1.44
C TYR A 72 8.97 0.59 -2.10
N LEU A 73 7.71 0.28 -1.85
CA LEU A 73 6.91 -0.62 -2.68
C LEU A 73 6.39 0.14 -3.93
N PRO A 74 6.45 -0.43 -5.16
CA PRO A 74 6.08 0.26 -6.39
C PRO A 74 4.57 0.33 -6.60
N ILE A 75 3.91 1.16 -5.78
CA ILE A 75 2.48 1.49 -5.81
C ILE A 75 2.32 3.02 -5.82
N THR A 76 1.14 3.51 -6.17
CA THR A 76 0.88 4.97 -6.20
C THR A 76 1.04 5.63 -4.83
N ASP A 77 0.95 4.85 -3.76
CA ASP A 77 1.20 5.33 -2.40
C ASP A 77 2.59 5.91 -2.23
N SER A 78 3.58 5.43 -2.99
CA SER A 78 4.97 5.91 -2.93
C SER A 78 5.23 7.20 -3.70
N THR A 79 4.23 7.71 -4.43
CA THR A 79 4.37 8.82 -5.39
C THR A 79 5.13 10.03 -4.83
N PRO A 80 4.84 10.55 -3.62
CA PRO A 80 5.56 11.71 -3.09
C PRO A 80 7.08 11.52 -2.99
N LEU A 81 7.54 10.33 -2.57
CA LEU A 81 8.96 10.01 -2.45
C LEU A 81 9.63 9.96 -3.83
N LEU A 82 8.93 9.39 -4.81
CA LEU A 82 9.43 9.23 -6.18
C LEU A 82 9.45 10.55 -6.94
N VAL A 83 8.45 11.40 -6.73
CA VAL A 83 8.41 12.75 -7.29
C VAL A 83 9.45 13.64 -6.63
N ALA A 84 9.63 13.55 -5.30
CA ALA A 84 10.68 14.28 -4.60
C ALA A 84 12.07 14.03 -5.19
N HIS A 85 12.39 12.78 -5.50
CA HIS A 85 13.63 12.43 -6.18
C HIS A 85 13.61 12.80 -7.68
N GLY A 86 12.54 12.47 -8.40
CA GLY A 86 12.45 12.67 -9.86
C GLY A 86 12.44 14.13 -10.31
N GLN A 87 11.90 15.04 -9.49
CA GLN A 87 11.88 16.49 -9.72
C GLN A 87 13.05 17.21 -9.04
N GLY A 88 13.95 16.49 -8.36
CA GLY A 88 15.12 17.08 -7.69
C GLY A 88 14.77 17.93 -6.46
N PHE A 89 13.63 17.69 -5.81
CA PHE A 89 13.24 18.45 -4.61
C PHE A 89 14.16 18.18 -3.42
N PHE A 90 14.79 16.99 -3.34
CA PHE A 90 15.81 16.72 -2.34
C PHE A 90 17.05 17.60 -2.55
N GLU A 91 17.57 17.65 -3.77
CA GLU A 91 18.74 18.47 -4.11
C GLU A 91 18.44 19.96 -3.92
N ALA A 92 17.22 20.41 -4.22
CA ALA A 92 16.77 21.78 -3.98
C ALA A 92 16.76 22.17 -2.49
N GLU A 93 16.53 21.21 -1.58
CA GLU A 93 16.66 21.40 -0.13
C GLU A 93 18.12 21.24 0.35
N GLY A 94 19.06 20.96 -0.55
CA GLY A 94 20.46 20.74 -0.23
C GLY A 94 20.73 19.40 0.44
N ILE A 95 19.93 18.36 0.13
CA ILE A 95 20.16 16.98 0.56
C ILE A 95 20.39 16.11 -0.68
N ARG A 96 21.52 15.39 -0.72
CA ARG A 96 21.77 14.40 -1.78
C ARG A 96 20.86 13.20 -1.55
N ALA A 97 20.11 12.76 -2.55
CA ALA A 97 19.35 11.52 -2.48
C ALA A 97 20.00 10.42 -3.34
N GLU A 98 20.07 9.21 -2.80
CA GLU A 98 20.36 8.04 -3.62
C GLU A 98 19.13 7.64 -4.43
N LYS A 99 19.34 6.90 -5.53
CA LYS A 99 18.23 6.35 -6.31
C LYS A 99 17.32 5.53 -5.40
N PRO A 100 16.00 5.81 -5.33
CA PRO A 100 15.09 5.05 -4.50
C PRO A 100 15.13 3.55 -4.80
N VAL A 101 15.14 2.74 -3.74
CA VAL A 101 15.23 1.29 -3.80
C VAL A 101 13.83 0.69 -3.88
N MET A 102 13.53 0.06 -5.02
CA MET A 102 12.29 -0.67 -5.23
C MET A 102 12.33 -2.01 -4.49
N LEU A 103 11.35 -2.23 -3.62
CA LEU A 103 11.18 -3.45 -2.82
C LEU A 103 9.92 -4.18 -3.26
N ARG A 104 9.86 -5.51 -3.07
CA ARG A 104 8.79 -6.35 -3.65
C ARG A 104 7.67 -6.69 -2.69
N SER A 105 7.87 -6.47 -1.40
CA SER A 105 6.89 -6.81 -0.36
C SER A 105 7.03 -5.87 0.83
N TRP A 106 5.97 -5.78 1.64
CA TRP A 106 5.99 -5.00 2.88
C TRP A 106 7.03 -5.51 3.89
N SER A 107 7.32 -6.82 3.90
CA SER A 107 8.38 -7.40 4.75
C SER A 107 9.76 -6.88 4.36
N GLN A 108 10.05 -6.77 3.06
CA GLN A 108 11.30 -6.18 2.58
C GLN A 108 11.40 -4.69 2.92
N VAL A 109 10.30 -3.93 2.79
CA VAL A 109 10.28 -2.49 3.15
C VAL A 109 10.65 -2.28 4.61
N ILE A 110 9.96 -2.96 5.52
CA ILE A 110 10.23 -2.80 6.95
C ILE A 110 11.59 -3.39 7.35
N GLU A 111 12.04 -4.49 6.73
CA GLU A 111 13.37 -5.06 6.99
C GLU A 111 14.50 -4.12 6.58
N ALA A 112 14.44 -3.57 5.36
CA ALA A 112 15.41 -2.59 4.87
C ALA A 112 15.46 -1.35 5.76
N PHE A 113 14.29 -0.89 6.23
CA PHE A 113 14.21 0.24 7.15
C PHE A 113 14.81 -0.11 8.52
N LEU A 114 14.31 -1.14 9.21
CA LEU A 114 14.77 -1.50 10.56
C LEU A 114 16.26 -1.83 10.63
N SER A 115 16.83 -2.41 9.57
CA SER A 115 18.27 -2.70 9.46
C SER A 115 19.13 -1.46 9.14
N GLY A 116 18.52 -0.32 8.80
CA GLY A 116 19.23 0.89 8.42
C GLY A 116 19.78 0.87 6.99
N GLN A 117 19.30 -0.03 6.13
CA GLN A 117 19.62 0.00 4.69
C GLN A 117 18.98 1.21 3.98
N VAL A 118 17.83 1.66 4.49
CA VAL A 118 17.17 2.90 4.05
C VAL A 118 16.82 3.77 5.26
N ASP A 119 16.75 5.07 5.04
CA ASP A 119 16.52 6.09 6.08
C ASP A 119 15.07 6.59 6.10
N MET A 120 14.41 6.59 4.94
CA MET A 120 13.04 7.03 4.77
C MET A 120 12.25 6.00 3.95
N VAL A 121 11.03 5.71 4.38
CA VAL A 121 10.11 4.80 3.70
C VAL A 121 8.68 5.31 3.75
N HIS A 122 7.85 4.82 2.85
CA HIS A 122 6.40 4.84 3.05
C HIS A 122 5.95 3.54 3.71
N LEU A 123 5.04 3.65 4.68
CA LEU A 123 4.47 2.51 5.38
C LEU A 123 2.95 2.64 5.49
N LEU A 124 2.25 1.51 5.45
CA LEU A 124 0.83 1.44 5.79
C LEU A 124 0.59 2.03 7.18
N SER A 125 -0.39 2.91 7.35
CA SER A 125 -0.61 3.60 8.63
C SER A 125 -0.83 2.65 9.84
N PRO A 126 -1.53 1.49 9.75
CA PRO A 126 -1.57 0.57 10.89
C PRO A 126 -0.25 -0.17 11.15
N MET A 127 0.58 -0.33 10.13
CA MET A 127 1.88 -0.98 10.28
C MET A 127 2.79 -0.18 11.20
N THR A 128 2.68 1.15 11.20
CA THR A 128 3.48 2.00 12.09
C THR A 128 3.04 1.91 13.54
N ILE A 129 1.73 1.72 13.80
CA ILE A 129 1.19 1.43 15.14
C ILE A 129 1.79 0.13 15.66
N TRP A 130 1.71 -0.93 14.85
CA TRP A 130 2.30 -2.20 15.24
C TRP A 130 3.83 -2.07 15.44
N ALA A 131 4.55 -1.40 14.54
CA ALA A 131 6.00 -1.35 14.60
C ALA A 131 6.49 -0.61 15.85
N ARG A 132 5.83 0.50 16.19
CA ARG A 132 6.14 1.29 17.38
C ARG A 132 5.74 0.59 18.67
N PHE A 133 4.53 0.03 18.76
CA PHE A 133 3.98 -0.44 20.04
C PHE A 133 4.06 -1.96 20.24
N GLY A 134 3.95 -2.74 19.15
CA GLY A 134 4.11 -4.20 19.17
C GLY A 134 5.59 -4.63 19.16
N SER A 135 6.38 -4.12 18.21
CA SER A 135 7.81 -4.47 18.08
C SER A 135 8.79 -3.53 18.78
N ARG A 136 8.31 -2.38 19.29
CA ARG A 136 9.17 -1.35 19.92
C ARG A 136 10.27 -0.83 18.99
N ALA A 137 9.98 -0.75 17.69
CA ALA A 137 10.90 -0.17 16.72
C ALA A 137 11.06 1.34 16.96
N PRO A 138 12.29 1.88 16.93
CA PRO A 138 12.57 3.31 17.12
C PRO A 138 12.29 4.10 15.83
N LEU A 139 11.01 4.17 15.44
CA LEU A 139 10.55 4.91 14.28
C LEU A 139 9.52 5.97 14.65
N LYS A 140 9.39 6.97 13.78
CA LYS A 140 8.39 8.03 13.88
C LYS A 140 7.72 8.26 12.54
N VAL A 141 6.43 8.59 12.59
CA VAL A 141 5.69 9.12 11.45
C VAL A 141 5.96 10.62 11.39
N VAL A 142 6.48 11.10 10.26
CA VAL A 142 6.85 12.51 10.07
C VAL A 142 5.89 13.27 9.17
N ALA A 143 5.15 12.57 8.31
CA ALA A 143 4.12 13.13 7.45
C ALA A 143 3.16 12.03 6.98
N TRP A 144 1.98 12.40 6.52
CA TRP A 144 1.18 11.55 5.65
C TRP A 144 1.72 11.57 4.23
N ASN A 145 1.66 10.43 3.56
CA ASN A 145 2.12 10.33 2.18
C ASN A 145 0.98 10.65 1.22
N HIS A 146 -0.20 10.06 1.45
CA HIS A 146 -1.37 10.27 0.59
C HIS A 146 -2.68 9.92 1.32
N LEU A 147 -3.78 10.35 0.72
CA LEU A 147 -5.16 10.10 1.13
C LEU A 147 -5.81 9.13 0.14
N ASP A 148 -6.65 8.25 0.68
CA ASP A 148 -7.41 7.25 -0.09
C ASP A 148 -6.49 6.34 -0.93
N GLY A 149 -6.70 6.26 -2.25
CA GLY A 149 -5.78 5.51 -3.14
C GLY A 149 -5.90 3.99 -3.10
N SER A 150 -7.01 3.45 -2.58
CA SER A 150 -7.26 2.01 -2.49
C SER A 150 -8.72 1.66 -2.80
N GLY A 151 -8.96 0.39 -3.10
CA GLY A 151 -10.32 -0.12 -3.37
C GLY A 151 -10.46 -1.61 -3.10
N LEU A 152 -11.69 -2.04 -2.88
CA LEU A 152 -12.12 -3.43 -2.88
C LEU A 152 -12.49 -3.81 -4.32
N THR A 153 -11.63 -4.58 -4.97
CA THR A 153 -11.85 -5.13 -6.31
C THR A 153 -12.34 -6.56 -6.21
N VAL A 154 -13.37 -6.91 -6.98
CA VAL A 154 -14.03 -8.23 -6.94
C VAL A 154 -14.18 -8.83 -8.33
N GLN A 155 -14.48 -10.13 -8.38
CA GLN A 155 -14.91 -10.81 -9.60
C GLN A 155 -16.10 -10.07 -10.24
N PRO A 156 -16.21 -10.00 -11.59
CA PRO A 156 -17.28 -9.26 -12.25
C PRO A 156 -18.70 -9.65 -11.83
N GLY A 157 -18.91 -10.92 -11.45
CA GLY A 157 -20.20 -11.45 -11.01
C GLY A 157 -20.64 -11.04 -9.59
N ILE A 158 -19.79 -10.39 -8.81
CA ILE A 158 -20.10 -9.95 -7.43
C ILE A 158 -20.58 -8.51 -7.46
N ASN A 159 -21.83 -8.28 -7.04
CA ASN A 159 -22.50 -6.98 -7.17
C ASN A 159 -22.77 -6.30 -5.82
N SER A 160 -22.59 -7.01 -4.71
CA SER A 160 -22.76 -6.47 -3.37
C SER A 160 -21.73 -7.03 -2.39
N VAL A 161 -21.49 -6.31 -1.30
CA VAL A 161 -20.57 -6.79 -0.24
C VAL A 161 -21.07 -8.09 0.37
N LYS A 162 -22.40 -8.25 0.49
CA LYS A 162 -23.04 -9.45 1.07
C LYS A 162 -22.71 -10.73 0.28
N GLU A 163 -22.49 -10.63 -1.03
CA GLU A 163 -22.10 -11.76 -1.88
C GLU A 163 -20.67 -12.26 -1.63
N LEU A 164 -19.88 -11.58 -0.80
CA LEU A 164 -18.59 -12.07 -0.32
C LEU A 164 -18.73 -13.12 0.79
N GLY A 165 -19.93 -13.30 1.35
CA GLY A 165 -20.19 -14.39 2.30
C GLY A 165 -19.92 -15.76 1.67
N GLY A 166 -19.19 -16.62 2.39
CA GLY A 166 -18.70 -17.89 1.88
C GLY A 166 -17.49 -17.78 0.94
N GLN A 167 -16.90 -16.60 0.76
CA GLN A 167 -15.79 -16.37 -0.16
C GLN A 167 -14.46 -16.07 0.54
N THR A 168 -13.38 -16.10 -0.24
CA THR A 168 -12.05 -15.67 0.18
C THR A 168 -11.69 -14.31 -0.43
N VAL A 169 -11.24 -13.37 0.41
CA VAL A 169 -10.79 -12.03 0.02
C VAL A 169 -9.36 -11.80 0.48
N ALA A 170 -8.51 -11.26 -0.40
CA ALA A 170 -7.12 -10.96 -0.06
C ALA A 170 -6.95 -9.56 0.54
N VAL A 171 -6.05 -9.44 1.52
CA VAL A 171 -5.56 -8.18 2.09
C VAL A 171 -4.02 -8.13 1.97
N PRO A 172 -3.40 -6.94 1.84
CA PRO A 172 -1.95 -6.86 1.64
C PRO A 172 -1.19 -7.20 2.91
N PHE A 173 -1.83 -6.98 4.05
CA PHE A 173 -1.31 -7.28 5.37
C PHE A 173 -2.39 -7.19 6.45
N TRP A 174 -2.19 -7.87 7.59
CA TRP A 174 -3.09 -7.79 8.74
C TRP A 174 -3.14 -6.39 9.37
N TYR A 175 -1.99 -5.75 9.61
CA TYR A 175 -1.92 -4.34 10.00
C TYR A 175 -1.88 -3.44 8.76
N SER A 176 -2.98 -3.45 8.01
CA SER A 176 -3.19 -2.55 6.88
C SER A 176 -4.52 -1.81 7.01
N ILE A 177 -4.56 -0.58 6.52
CA ILE A 177 -5.79 0.23 6.49
C ILE A 177 -6.87 -0.46 5.64
N HIS A 178 -6.44 -1.19 4.61
CA HIS A 178 -7.25 -2.09 3.80
C HIS A 178 -8.03 -3.10 4.65
N ASN A 179 -7.36 -3.77 5.60
CA ASN A 179 -8.01 -4.73 6.48
C ASN A 179 -8.97 -4.04 7.48
N VAL A 180 -8.60 -2.86 7.99
CA VAL A 180 -9.46 -2.05 8.87
C VAL A 180 -10.76 -1.65 8.16
N VAL A 181 -10.63 -1.11 6.94
CA VAL A 181 -11.77 -0.68 6.11
C VAL A 181 -12.62 -1.87 5.68
N LEU A 182 -11.99 -2.97 5.23
CA LEU A 182 -12.71 -4.20 4.87
C LEU A 182 -13.48 -4.77 6.06
N GLY A 183 -12.86 -4.86 7.24
CA GLY A 183 -13.53 -5.34 8.44
C GLY A 183 -14.75 -4.52 8.80
N THR A 184 -14.65 -3.19 8.69
CA THR A 184 -15.78 -2.26 8.88
C THR A 184 -16.90 -2.53 7.87
N LEU A 185 -16.54 -2.62 6.59
CA LEU A 185 -17.48 -2.86 5.49
C LEU A 185 -18.19 -4.22 5.60
N LEU A 186 -17.46 -5.29 5.93
CA LEU A 186 -18.03 -6.63 6.10
C LEU A 186 -19.02 -6.66 7.27
N LYS A 187 -18.64 -6.12 8.44
CA LYS A 187 -19.51 -6.09 9.63
C LYS A 187 -20.79 -5.29 9.37
N ALA A 188 -20.69 -4.14 8.71
CA ALA A 188 -21.85 -3.32 8.34
C ALA A 188 -22.83 -4.05 7.41
N ASN A 189 -22.34 -5.03 6.64
CA ASN A 189 -23.15 -5.86 5.75
C ASN A 189 -23.51 -7.24 6.35
N GLY A 190 -23.34 -7.41 7.67
CA GLY A 190 -23.72 -8.64 8.39
C GLY A 190 -22.77 -9.82 8.14
N LEU A 191 -21.55 -9.56 7.66
CA LEU A 191 -20.54 -10.58 7.41
C LEU A 191 -19.44 -10.57 8.48
N LYS A 192 -18.91 -11.75 8.76
CA LYS A 192 -17.85 -11.97 9.74
C LYS A 192 -16.53 -12.27 9.04
N PRO A 193 -15.50 -11.41 9.17
CA PRO A 193 -14.16 -11.78 8.69
C PRO A 193 -13.61 -12.94 9.54
N VAL A 194 -12.98 -13.90 8.88
CA VAL A 194 -12.26 -15.02 9.52
C VAL A 194 -10.91 -15.21 8.85
N ILE A 195 -9.94 -15.81 9.53
CA ILE A 195 -8.64 -16.13 8.93
C ILE A 195 -8.84 -17.36 8.02
N ALA A 196 -8.38 -17.28 6.77
CA ALA A 196 -8.41 -18.41 5.85
C ALA A 196 -7.63 -19.59 6.41
N ARG A 197 -8.25 -20.77 6.45
CA ARG A 197 -7.63 -22.02 6.91
C ARG A 197 -7.58 -23.01 5.78
N ASN A 198 -6.40 -23.62 5.58
CA ASN A 198 -6.18 -24.60 4.50
C ASN A 198 -7.25 -25.70 4.55
N GLY A 199 -7.94 -25.90 3.41
CA GLY A 199 -8.93 -26.96 3.23
C GLY A 199 -10.29 -26.74 3.90
N LYS A 200 -10.52 -25.59 4.55
CA LYS A 200 -11.82 -25.26 5.16
C LYS A 200 -12.48 -24.09 4.44
N ALA A 201 -13.62 -24.34 3.82
CA ALA A 201 -14.46 -23.28 3.27
C ALA A 201 -15.07 -22.43 4.41
N PRO A 202 -15.13 -21.09 4.27
CA PRO A 202 -15.85 -20.24 5.22
C PRO A 202 -17.36 -20.53 5.18
N ALA A 203 -18.04 -20.27 6.30
CA ALA A 203 -19.51 -20.32 6.33
C ALA A 203 -20.14 -19.23 5.44
N ALA A 204 -21.44 -19.35 5.15
CA ALA A 204 -22.14 -18.42 4.25
C ALA A 204 -22.15 -16.96 4.72
N ASP A 205 -22.02 -16.72 6.03
CA ASP A 205 -21.90 -15.40 6.67
C ASP A 205 -20.45 -15.03 7.00
N GLU A 206 -19.48 -15.87 6.66
CA GLU A 206 -18.06 -15.65 6.90
C GLU A 206 -17.34 -15.23 5.61
N VAL A 207 -16.34 -14.36 5.73
CA VAL A 207 -15.39 -14.05 4.65
C VAL A 207 -13.99 -14.44 5.09
N ALA A 208 -13.40 -15.39 4.39
CA ALA A 208 -12.03 -15.83 4.67
C ALA A 208 -11.03 -14.79 4.17
N LEU A 209 -10.23 -14.22 5.07
CA LEU A 209 -9.18 -13.28 4.76
C LEU A 209 -7.84 -14.01 4.62
N VAL A 210 -7.11 -13.68 3.56
CA VAL A 210 -5.77 -14.20 3.29
C VAL A 210 -4.80 -13.05 3.02
N VAL A 211 -3.59 -13.14 3.58
CA VAL A 211 -2.52 -12.17 3.32
C VAL A 211 -1.73 -12.60 2.08
N MET A 212 -1.55 -11.68 1.14
CA MET A 212 -0.64 -11.85 -0.01
C MET A 212 -0.09 -10.50 -0.47
N ALA A 213 1.02 -10.52 -1.23
CA ALA A 213 1.59 -9.31 -1.78
C ALA A 213 0.64 -8.70 -2.84
N PRO A 214 0.58 -7.36 -2.97
CA PRO A 214 -0.26 -6.70 -3.99
C PRO A 214 -0.03 -7.21 -5.42
N SER A 215 1.21 -7.53 -5.80
CA SER A 215 1.56 -8.08 -7.11
C SER A 215 0.88 -9.42 -7.42
N ASP A 216 0.51 -10.17 -6.38
CA ASP A 216 0.00 -11.54 -6.50
C ASP A 216 -1.53 -11.56 -6.51
N MET A 217 -2.18 -10.49 -6.05
CA MET A 217 -3.63 -10.38 -5.93
C MET A 217 -4.34 -10.38 -7.27
N LEU A 218 -3.85 -9.62 -8.25
CA LEU A 218 -4.46 -9.57 -9.58
C LEU A 218 -4.39 -10.93 -10.30
N PRO A 219 -3.24 -11.62 -10.36
CA PRO A 219 -3.18 -13.00 -10.85
C PRO A 219 -4.06 -13.99 -10.05
N ALA A 220 -4.16 -13.84 -8.73
CA ALA A 220 -5.03 -14.69 -7.90
C ALA A 220 -6.52 -14.48 -8.22
N LEU A 221 -6.93 -13.23 -8.49
CA LEU A 221 -8.28 -12.90 -8.94
C LEU A 221 -8.54 -13.48 -10.34
N ALA A 222 -7.61 -13.29 -11.30
CA ALA A 222 -7.74 -13.86 -12.65
C ALA A 222 -7.88 -15.39 -12.63
N ALA A 223 -7.13 -16.06 -11.76
CA ALA A 223 -7.19 -17.51 -11.55
C ALA A 223 -8.40 -17.97 -10.72
N ARG A 224 -9.28 -17.05 -10.29
CA ARG A 224 -10.44 -17.31 -9.42
C ARG A 224 -10.11 -18.03 -8.11
N ARG A 225 -8.88 -17.86 -7.60
CA ARG A 225 -8.45 -18.38 -6.30
C ARG A 225 -8.98 -17.54 -5.13
N ILE A 226 -9.35 -16.30 -5.42
CA ILE A 226 -10.01 -15.36 -4.52
C ILE A 226 -11.20 -14.73 -5.24
N ALA A 227 -12.22 -14.34 -4.47
CA ALA A 227 -13.39 -13.63 -4.96
C ALA A 227 -13.15 -12.12 -5.09
N GLY A 228 -12.18 -11.59 -4.35
CA GLY A 228 -11.79 -10.20 -4.39
C GLY A 228 -10.54 -9.93 -3.59
N TYR A 229 -10.07 -8.70 -3.67
CA TYR A 229 -8.99 -8.17 -2.85
C TYR A 229 -9.23 -6.71 -2.52
N ILE A 230 -8.67 -6.24 -1.41
CA ILE A 230 -8.64 -4.82 -1.07
C ILE A 230 -7.20 -4.35 -0.99
N VAL A 231 -6.80 -3.42 -1.85
CA VAL A 231 -5.39 -3.02 -1.98
C VAL A 231 -5.23 -1.62 -2.57
N ALA A 232 -4.02 -1.09 -2.45
CA ALA A 232 -3.57 0.15 -3.07
C ALA A 232 -3.60 0.11 -4.59
N GLU A 233 -3.78 1.27 -5.18
CA GLU A 233 -3.55 1.50 -6.59
C GLU A 233 -2.07 1.30 -6.98
N PRO A 234 -1.76 0.93 -8.24
CA PRO A 234 -2.68 0.87 -9.39
C PRO A 234 -3.29 -0.52 -9.64
N PHE A 235 -3.24 -1.44 -8.67
CA PHE A 235 -3.71 -2.81 -8.89
C PHE A 235 -5.22 -2.90 -9.14
N ASN A 236 -6.03 -1.99 -8.58
CA ASN A 236 -7.46 -1.94 -8.88
C ASN A 236 -7.69 -1.40 -10.30
N ALA A 237 -7.03 -0.31 -10.69
CA ALA A 237 -7.06 0.20 -12.07
C ALA A 237 -6.60 -0.85 -13.09
N ALA A 238 -5.58 -1.65 -12.75
CA ALA A 238 -5.07 -2.73 -13.60
C ALA A 238 -6.10 -3.85 -13.81
N ALA A 239 -6.85 -4.24 -12.77
CA ALA A 239 -7.94 -5.23 -12.89
C ALA A 239 -9.02 -4.77 -13.86
N GLU A 240 -9.44 -3.51 -13.73
CA GLU A 240 -10.44 -2.92 -14.61
C GLU A 240 -9.93 -2.85 -16.06
N ALA A 241 -8.69 -2.39 -16.26
CA ALA A 241 -8.09 -2.25 -17.59
C ALA A 241 -7.94 -3.59 -18.32
N GLN A 242 -7.77 -4.68 -17.57
CA GLN A 242 -7.64 -6.04 -18.11
C GLN A 242 -8.98 -6.82 -18.10
N ASN A 243 -10.08 -6.20 -17.67
CA ASN A 243 -11.38 -6.84 -17.49
C ASN A 243 -11.33 -8.11 -16.60
N ILE A 244 -10.41 -8.14 -15.64
CA ILE A 244 -10.25 -9.26 -14.69
C ILE A 244 -11.22 -9.09 -13.51
N GLY A 245 -11.51 -7.85 -13.12
CA GLY A 245 -12.38 -7.53 -12.00
C GLY A 245 -12.90 -6.10 -12.08
N LYS A 246 -13.77 -5.76 -11.13
CA LYS A 246 -14.33 -4.41 -10.98
C LYS A 246 -14.16 -3.90 -9.56
N VAL A 247 -14.02 -2.59 -9.40
CA VAL A 247 -14.07 -1.96 -8.08
C VAL A 247 -15.51 -2.01 -7.56
N LEU A 248 -15.71 -2.64 -6.41
CA LEU A 248 -17.00 -2.71 -5.72
C LEU A 248 -17.20 -1.54 -4.75
N ARG A 249 -16.11 -1.09 -4.11
CA ARG A 249 -16.06 0.01 -3.13
C ARG A 249 -14.67 0.65 -3.16
N PHE A 250 -14.59 1.97 -3.17
CA PHE A 250 -13.34 2.67 -2.83
C PHE A 250 -13.19 2.77 -1.31
N THR A 251 -11.95 2.76 -0.81
CA THR A 251 -11.72 2.89 0.64
C THR A 251 -12.06 4.29 1.15
N GLY A 252 -11.87 5.33 0.33
CA GLY A 252 -12.27 6.70 0.62
C GLY A 252 -13.79 6.90 0.72
N ASP A 253 -14.57 6.03 0.09
CA ASP A 253 -16.03 5.98 0.20
C ASP A 253 -16.50 5.27 1.49
N VAL A 254 -15.57 4.72 2.27
CA VAL A 254 -15.84 4.09 3.58
C VAL A 254 -15.29 4.93 4.73
N TRP A 255 -14.07 5.41 4.62
CA TRP A 255 -13.47 6.36 5.56
C TRP A 255 -12.97 7.56 4.76
N ARG A 256 -13.68 8.68 4.88
CA ARG A 256 -13.43 9.88 4.09
C ARG A 256 -12.01 10.40 4.32
N ASP A 257 -11.25 10.53 3.23
CA ASP A 257 -9.91 11.14 3.23
C ASP A 257 -8.97 10.49 4.28
N HIS A 258 -9.03 9.16 4.41
CA HIS A 258 -8.19 8.45 5.37
C HIS A 258 -6.74 8.42 4.86
N ALA A 259 -5.78 8.48 5.77
CA ALA A 259 -4.38 8.26 5.41
C ALA A 259 -4.17 6.77 5.12
N CYS A 260 -3.76 6.41 3.91
CA CYS A 260 -3.45 5.01 3.63
C CYS A 260 -2.00 4.66 4.01
N CYS A 261 -1.05 5.43 3.48
CA CYS A 261 0.36 5.33 3.82
C CYS A 261 0.90 6.64 4.40
N VAL A 262 1.90 6.50 5.26
CA VAL A 262 2.61 7.59 5.93
C VAL A 262 4.09 7.55 5.60
N VAL A 263 4.77 8.68 5.75
CA VAL A 263 6.23 8.78 5.67
C VAL A 263 6.80 8.48 7.04
N ALA A 264 7.66 7.48 7.11
CA ALA A 264 8.36 7.09 8.33
C ALA A 264 9.86 7.34 8.20
N MET A 265 10.42 7.85 9.29
CA MET A 265 11.86 8.04 9.47
C MET A 265 12.26 7.47 10.82
N HIS A 266 13.55 7.26 10.98
CA HIS A 266 14.10 6.74 12.21
C HIS A 266 14.11 7.81 13.30
N GLU A 267 13.68 7.44 14.51
CA GLU A 267 13.61 8.38 15.64
C GLU A 267 14.98 8.99 15.98
N GLU A 268 16.04 8.21 15.81
CA GLU A 268 17.42 8.67 16.03
C GLU A 268 17.82 9.78 15.04
N ASP A 269 17.39 9.70 13.77
CA ASP A 269 17.73 10.70 12.75
C ASP A 269 17.02 12.03 13.02
N LEU A 270 15.78 11.97 13.49
CA LEU A 270 15.02 13.17 13.87
C LEU A 270 15.65 13.91 15.06
N THR A 271 16.42 13.20 15.90
CA THR A 271 17.09 13.77 17.07
C THR A 271 18.50 14.23 16.77
N ARG A 272 19.28 13.40 16.05
CA ARG A 272 20.70 13.62 15.80
C ARG A 272 20.98 14.43 14.54
N ARG A 273 20.08 14.37 13.56
CA ARG A 273 20.18 15.06 12.26
C ARG A 273 18.89 15.85 11.97
N PRO A 274 18.46 16.76 12.86
CA PRO A 274 17.17 17.44 12.73
C PRO A 274 17.09 18.32 11.47
N GLU A 275 18.16 19.04 11.11
CA GLU A 275 18.16 19.86 9.88
C GLU A 275 18.09 19.01 8.62
N TRP A 276 18.83 17.90 8.58
CA TRP A 276 18.77 16.92 7.49
C TRP A 276 17.38 16.30 7.36
N SER A 277 16.76 15.96 8.50
CA SER A 277 15.39 15.43 8.55
C SER A 277 14.37 16.47 8.08
N GLN A 278 14.54 17.73 8.47
CA GLN A 278 13.70 18.84 8.01
C GLN A 278 13.77 18.99 6.48
N LYS A 279 14.97 19.00 5.91
CA LYS A 279 15.17 19.07 4.45
C LYS A 279 14.49 17.92 3.73
N ALA A 280 14.64 16.69 4.23
CA ALA A 280 14.01 15.51 3.64
C ALA A 280 12.47 15.61 3.68
N VAL A 281 11.89 16.01 4.82
CA VAL A 281 10.44 16.19 4.94
C VAL A 281 9.93 17.35 4.07
N THR A 282 10.64 18.48 4.02
CA THR A 282 10.29 19.61 3.16
C THR A 282 10.26 19.22 1.68
N ALA A 283 11.22 18.44 1.20
CA ALA A 283 11.26 17.95 -0.17
C ALA A 283 10.03 17.08 -0.51
N VAL A 284 9.61 16.20 0.40
CA VAL A 284 8.41 15.38 0.22
C VAL A 284 7.13 16.23 0.21
N VAL A 285 7.02 17.22 1.09
CA VAL A 285 5.87 18.14 1.12
C VAL A 285 5.78 18.98 -0.15
N LYS A 286 6.91 19.48 -0.65
CA LYS A 286 6.98 20.17 -1.96
C LYS A 286 6.56 19.26 -3.11
N ALA A 287 6.98 18.00 -3.08
CA ALA A 287 6.53 17.00 -4.05
C ALA A 287 5.01 16.81 -4.00
N GLN A 288 4.41 16.71 -2.81
CA GLN A 288 2.95 16.59 -2.67
C GLN A 288 2.21 17.80 -3.23
N ALA A 289 2.70 19.02 -2.99
CA ALA A 289 2.11 20.23 -3.56
C ALA A 289 2.19 20.19 -5.10
N TRP A 290 3.37 19.87 -5.64
CA TRP A 290 3.58 19.77 -7.08
C TRP A 290 2.68 18.72 -7.74
N ILE A 291 2.54 17.53 -7.13
CA ILE A 291 1.70 16.43 -7.66
C ILE A 291 0.26 16.89 -7.86
N ARG A 292 -0.29 17.68 -6.93
CA ARG A 292 -1.70 18.13 -7.00
C ARG A 292 -1.99 18.91 -8.28
N ASP A 293 -1.02 19.69 -8.76
CA ASP A 293 -1.13 20.50 -9.98
C ASP A 293 -0.62 19.77 -11.25
N HIS A 294 0.19 18.72 -11.09
CA HIS A 294 0.88 18.03 -12.19
C HIS A 294 0.52 16.53 -12.27
N ARG A 295 -0.75 16.18 -12.05
CA ARG A 295 -1.19 14.78 -11.92
C ARG A 295 -0.92 13.91 -13.15
N ALA A 296 -1.16 14.45 -14.35
CA ALA A 296 -0.89 13.72 -15.60
C ALA A 296 0.62 13.52 -15.83
N GLU A 297 1.42 14.55 -15.55
CA GLU A 297 2.88 14.47 -15.62
C GLU A 297 3.44 13.50 -14.58
N THR A 298 2.87 13.48 -13.37
CA THR A 298 3.22 12.53 -12.31
C THR A 298 3.06 11.09 -12.78
N ALA A 299 1.96 10.78 -13.48
CA ALA A 299 1.74 9.44 -14.04
C ALA A 299 2.83 9.04 -15.04
N GLN A 300 3.30 9.98 -15.86
CA GLN A 300 4.43 9.73 -16.77
C GLN A 300 5.74 9.56 -16.01
N LEU A 301 6.01 10.43 -15.03
CA LEU A 301 7.25 10.44 -14.25
C LEU A 301 7.51 9.11 -13.53
N ILE A 302 6.48 8.54 -12.88
CA ILE A 302 6.63 7.32 -12.08
C ILE A 302 6.43 6.03 -12.89
N SER A 303 6.11 6.13 -14.18
CA SER A 303 5.81 4.98 -15.04
C SER A 303 7.05 4.14 -15.40
N ARG A 304 6.81 2.95 -15.95
CA ARG A 304 7.85 2.12 -16.56
C ARG A 304 8.41 2.71 -17.86
N GLU A 305 7.65 3.58 -18.52
CA GLU A 305 8.08 4.27 -19.74
C GLU A 305 9.11 5.36 -19.44
N ASN A 306 9.14 5.88 -18.21
CA ASN A 306 10.17 6.82 -17.77
C ASN A 306 11.56 6.16 -17.71
N PRO A 307 12.65 6.85 -18.10
CA PRO A 307 14.02 6.31 -18.00
C PRO A 307 14.42 5.82 -16.60
N ASN A 308 13.93 6.47 -15.53
CA ASN A 308 14.24 6.08 -14.16
C ASN A 308 13.53 4.78 -13.74
N ARG A 309 12.41 4.44 -14.40
CA ARG A 309 11.58 3.25 -14.18
C ARG A 309 11.21 3.05 -12.71
N TYR A 310 10.65 4.09 -12.08
CA TYR A 310 10.28 4.03 -10.66
C TYR A 310 9.19 3.01 -10.36
N THR A 311 8.34 2.66 -11.33
CA THR A 311 7.39 1.56 -11.14
C THR A 311 7.37 0.66 -12.37
N PRO A 312 6.95 -0.60 -12.24
CA PRO A 312 6.76 -1.48 -13.38
C PRO A 312 5.45 -1.20 -14.13
N HIS A 313 4.70 -0.17 -13.73
CA HIS A 313 3.34 0.07 -14.22
C HIS A 313 3.34 0.96 -15.46
N PRO A 314 2.48 0.68 -16.46
CA PRO A 314 2.31 1.56 -17.60
C PRO A 314 1.74 2.92 -17.21
N ALA A 315 2.20 3.99 -17.86
CA ALA A 315 1.70 5.35 -17.65
C ALA A 315 0.17 5.45 -17.79
N ALA A 316 -0.44 4.70 -18.72
CA ALA A 316 -1.89 4.70 -18.92
C ALA A 316 -2.67 4.16 -17.71
N VAL A 317 -2.15 3.14 -17.02
CA VAL A 317 -2.79 2.59 -15.81
C VAL A 317 -2.64 3.58 -14.65
N LEU A 318 -1.46 4.19 -14.52
CA LEU A 318 -1.20 5.23 -13.51
C LEU A 318 -2.05 6.48 -13.75
N ALA A 319 -2.26 6.88 -15.00
CA ALA A 319 -3.10 8.02 -15.37
C ALA A 319 -4.57 7.80 -14.97
N LYS A 320 -5.11 6.58 -15.11
CA LYS A 320 -6.45 6.24 -14.64
C LYS A 320 -6.65 6.49 -13.13
N VAL A 321 -5.56 6.47 -12.36
CA VAL A 321 -5.55 6.72 -10.93
C VAL A 321 -5.30 8.19 -10.60
N LEU A 322 -4.20 8.74 -11.13
CA LEU A 322 -3.71 10.08 -10.76
C LEU A 322 -4.49 11.19 -11.46
N ALA A 323 -4.88 10.98 -12.71
CA ALA A 323 -5.58 11.92 -13.58
C ALA A 323 -6.79 11.23 -14.26
N PRO A 324 -7.79 10.79 -13.47
CA PRO A 324 -8.96 10.10 -14.01
C PRO A 324 -9.73 11.01 -14.97
N SER A 325 -10.41 10.42 -15.95
CA SER A 325 -11.28 11.16 -16.88
C SER A 325 -12.43 11.87 -16.14
N GLU A 326 -12.97 12.92 -16.74
CA GLU A 326 -14.05 13.74 -16.15
C GLU A 326 -15.32 12.92 -15.83
N THR A 327 -15.60 11.86 -16.60
CA THR A 327 -16.76 10.99 -16.37
C THR A 327 -16.53 9.94 -15.30
N ALA A 328 -15.28 9.66 -14.92
CA ALA A 328 -14.94 8.52 -14.08
C ALA A 328 -15.69 8.53 -12.74
N HIS A 329 -15.85 9.70 -12.12
CA HIS A 329 -16.61 9.80 -10.87
C HIS A 329 -18.08 9.43 -11.07
N ALA A 330 -18.73 9.96 -12.11
CA ALA A 330 -20.11 9.63 -12.44
C ALA A 330 -20.28 8.13 -12.77
N ASP A 331 -19.31 7.53 -13.48
CA ASP A 331 -19.30 6.10 -13.79
C ASP A 331 -19.19 5.25 -12.50
N TYR A 332 -18.39 5.69 -11.54
CA TYR A 332 -18.27 5.03 -10.23
C TYR A 332 -19.49 5.22 -9.33
N VAL A 333 -20.20 6.34 -9.43
CA VAL A 333 -21.51 6.53 -8.78
C VAL A 333 -22.56 5.62 -9.44
N ALA A 334 -22.61 5.56 -10.77
CA ALA A 334 -23.59 4.76 -11.52
C ALA A 334 -23.40 3.25 -11.33
N SER A 335 -22.15 2.77 -11.34
CA SER A 335 -21.83 1.38 -10.98
C SER A 335 -22.09 1.07 -9.50
N GLY A 336 -22.34 2.12 -8.71
CA GLY A 336 -22.52 2.05 -7.29
C GLY A 336 -21.24 1.78 -6.55
N ALA A 337 -20.02 1.95 -7.10
CA ALA A 337 -18.74 1.83 -6.39
C ALA A 337 -18.44 3.01 -5.45
N ILE A 338 -19.06 4.17 -5.70
CA ILE A 338 -19.14 5.33 -4.80
C ILE A 338 -20.60 5.47 -4.33
N ARG A 339 -20.83 5.52 -3.02
CA ARG A 339 -22.14 5.74 -2.40
C ARG A 339 -22.31 7.14 -1.84
N HIS A 340 -21.22 7.80 -1.45
CA HIS A 340 -21.22 9.15 -0.89
C HIS A 340 -20.73 10.16 -1.92
N ALA A 341 -21.53 10.40 -2.96
CA ALA A 341 -21.17 11.30 -4.06
C ALA A 341 -20.90 12.75 -3.62
N ASP A 342 -21.52 13.18 -2.52
CA ASP A 342 -21.34 14.49 -1.89
C ASP A 342 -19.97 14.68 -1.21
N TRP A 343 -19.25 13.59 -0.93
CA TRP A 343 -17.91 13.69 -0.32
C TRP A 343 -16.88 14.25 -1.30
N THR A 344 -17.10 14.06 -2.61
CA THR A 344 -16.24 14.58 -3.70
C THR A 344 -14.75 14.19 -3.58
N ASN A 345 -14.45 13.12 -2.85
CA ASN A 345 -13.09 12.61 -2.69
C ASN A 345 -12.49 12.25 -4.04
N ARG A 346 -11.20 12.55 -4.19
CA ARG A 346 -10.42 12.04 -5.33
C ARG A 346 -10.09 10.57 -5.09
N ARG A 347 -9.90 9.81 -6.17
CA ARG A 347 -9.44 8.40 -6.09
C ARG A 347 -8.15 8.26 -5.27
N ILE A 348 -7.24 9.22 -5.42
CA ILE A 348 -6.06 9.43 -4.57
C ILE A 348 -5.78 10.94 -4.48
N ASP A 349 -5.46 11.43 -3.28
CA ASP A 349 -4.99 12.80 -3.08
C ASP A 349 -3.79 12.89 -2.17
N PHE A 350 -3.16 14.06 -2.13
CA PHE A 350 -1.89 14.28 -1.46
C PHE A 350 -2.03 15.42 -0.46
N GLN A 351 -1.81 15.07 0.80
CA GLN A 351 -1.89 15.95 1.94
C GLN A 351 -0.86 15.45 2.98
N PRO A 352 -0.02 16.34 3.53
CA PRO A 352 1.12 15.93 4.34
C PRO A 352 0.83 15.83 5.84
N TYR A 353 -0.16 16.56 6.37
CA TYR A 353 -0.29 16.74 7.82
C TYR A 353 -0.92 15.51 8.51
N PRO A 354 -0.23 14.89 9.48
CA PRO A 354 -0.73 13.73 10.18
C PRO A 354 -1.71 14.08 11.29
N PHE A 355 -3.00 14.20 10.96
CA PHE A 355 -4.03 14.59 11.94
C PHE A 355 -4.06 13.64 13.15
N PRO A 356 -4.05 14.18 14.39
CA PRO A 356 -4.20 13.37 15.59
C PRO A 356 -5.49 12.55 15.61
N SER A 357 -6.61 13.15 15.20
CA SER A 357 -7.94 12.52 15.12
C SER A 357 -7.93 11.20 14.36
N TYR A 358 -7.20 11.16 13.25
CA TYR A 358 -7.07 9.97 12.42
C TYR A 358 -6.28 8.87 13.12
N THR A 359 -5.14 9.20 13.73
CA THR A 359 -4.30 8.20 14.41
C THR A 359 -5.03 7.62 15.61
N GLU A 360 -5.76 8.46 16.35
CA GLU A 360 -6.63 8.01 17.43
C GLU A 360 -7.73 7.06 16.94
N GLU A 361 -8.45 7.45 15.89
CA GLU A 361 -9.52 6.60 15.32
C GLU A 361 -8.95 5.30 14.75
N LEU A 362 -7.77 5.35 14.13
CA LEU A 362 -7.07 4.18 13.63
C LEU A 362 -6.79 3.17 14.76
N VAL A 363 -6.31 3.64 15.92
CA VAL A 363 -6.08 2.78 17.09
C VAL A 363 -7.40 2.16 17.56
N ARG A 364 -8.47 2.95 17.69
CA ARG A 364 -9.81 2.44 18.09
C ARG A 364 -10.30 1.35 17.14
N ARG A 365 -10.15 1.54 15.84
CA ARG A 365 -10.56 0.56 14.82
C ARG A 365 -9.68 -0.68 14.81
N LEU A 366 -8.38 -0.53 15.01
CA LEU A 366 -7.45 -1.67 15.06
C LEU A 366 -7.74 -2.62 16.22
N GLN A 367 -8.21 -2.09 17.36
CA GLN A 367 -8.63 -2.91 18.50
C GLN A 367 -9.73 -3.92 18.13
N ASP A 368 -10.62 -3.57 17.20
CA ASP A 368 -11.74 -4.40 16.71
C ASP A 368 -11.47 -5.08 15.34
N THR A 369 -10.36 -4.77 14.68
CA THR A 369 -10.01 -5.33 13.36
C THR A 369 -9.46 -6.75 13.52
N LEU A 370 -9.89 -7.74 12.72
CA LEU A 370 -9.30 -9.09 12.74
C LEU A 370 -7.84 -9.08 12.29
N VAL A 371 -6.94 -9.63 13.12
CA VAL A 371 -5.50 -9.75 12.85
C VAL A 371 -5.03 -11.10 13.39
N GLU A 372 -4.21 -11.79 12.61
CA GLU A 372 -3.48 -12.97 13.05
C GLU A 372 -2.19 -12.58 13.77
N GLY A 373 -1.86 -13.26 14.87
CA GLY A 373 -0.68 -12.99 15.70
C GLY A 373 -1.00 -12.34 17.04
N ASP A 374 0.01 -11.76 17.69
CA ASP A 374 -0.14 -11.12 19.00
C ASP A 374 -0.87 -9.77 18.89
N ARG A 375 -1.97 -9.66 19.63
CA ARG A 375 -2.81 -8.46 19.71
C ARG A 375 -2.79 -7.80 21.09
N GLY A 376 -2.06 -8.38 22.05
CA GLY A 376 -2.12 -7.95 23.45
C GLY A 376 -1.78 -6.47 23.63
N PHE A 377 -0.83 -5.96 22.82
CA PHE A 377 -0.45 -4.55 22.86
C PHE A 377 -1.59 -3.60 22.43
N LEU A 378 -2.48 -4.02 21.52
CA LEU A 378 -3.57 -3.17 21.03
C LEU A 378 -4.61 -2.90 22.13
N THR A 379 -4.90 -3.92 22.96
CA THR A 379 -5.90 -3.83 24.03
C THR A 379 -5.52 -2.79 25.09
N ALA A 380 -4.22 -2.61 25.34
CA ALA A 380 -3.69 -1.67 26.32
C ALA A 380 -3.32 -0.30 25.72
N LEU A 381 -3.42 -0.14 24.40
CA LEU A 381 -2.95 1.05 23.71
C LEU A 381 -3.97 2.18 23.82
N ASP A 382 -3.61 3.25 24.54
CA ASP A 382 -4.39 4.49 24.58
C ASP A 382 -4.26 5.27 23.26
N PRO A 383 -5.36 5.61 22.56
CA PRO A 383 -5.30 6.29 21.27
C PRO A 383 -4.56 7.64 21.29
N VAL A 384 -4.70 8.42 22.36
CA VAL A 384 -4.11 9.77 22.46
C VAL A 384 -2.60 9.66 22.72
N ALA A 385 -2.20 8.80 23.66
CA ALA A 385 -0.80 8.53 23.95
C ALA A 385 -0.09 7.94 22.72
N ALA A 386 -0.73 6.98 22.04
CA ALA A 386 -0.18 6.37 20.83
C ALA A 386 0.11 7.41 19.73
N THR A 387 -0.80 8.37 19.56
CA THR A 387 -0.64 9.45 18.59
C THR A 387 0.56 10.33 18.92
N ARG A 388 0.69 10.78 20.19
CA ARG A 388 1.82 11.60 20.65
C ARG A 388 3.15 10.87 20.57
N GLU A 389 3.15 9.56 20.82
CA GLU A 389 4.35 8.75 20.80
C GLU A 389 4.79 8.32 19.40
N LEU A 390 3.86 8.18 18.45
CA LEU A 390 4.18 7.73 17.09
C LEU A 390 4.54 8.89 16.16
N VAL A 391 3.83 10.01 16.26
CA VAL A 391 3.90 11.11 15.30
C VAL A 391 4.86 12.20 15.79
N ASP A 392 5.76 12.64 14.91
CA ASP A 392 6.58 13.84 15.10
C ASP A 392 6.21 14.87 14.02
N ASP A 393 5.23 15.72 14.33
CA ASP A 393 4.65 16.65 13.36
C ASP A 393 5.44 17.98 13.21
N ARG A 394 6.54 18.15 13.97
CA ARG A 394 7.35 19.38 13.95
C ARG A 394 7.85 19.69 12.55
N PHE A 395 8.41 18.68 11.87
CA PHE A 395 9.02 18.85 10.56
C PHE A 395 8.00 19.19 9.48
N VAL A 396 6.86 18.50 9.49
CA VAL A 396 5.82 18.69 8.47
C VAL A 396 5.07 20.01 8.66
N ARG A 397 4.86 20.47 9.89
CA ARG A 397 4.30 21.82 10.12
C ARG A 397 5.17 22.91 9.51
N HIS A 398 6.49 22.82 9.73
CA HIS A 398 7.43 23.77 9.14
C HIS A 398 7.46 23.67 7.61
N ALA A 399 7.43 22.45 7.07
CA ALA A 399 7.39 22.21 5.63
C ALA A 399 6.11 22.75 4.97
N ILE A 400 4.94 22.57 5.61
CA ILE A 400 3.66 23.12 5.14
C ILE A 400 3.72 24.65 5.12
N ALA A 401 4.21 25.27 6.19
CA ALA A 401 4.37 26.72 6.24
C ALA A 401 5.28 27.23 5.11
N ALA A 402 6.41 26.56 4.88
CA ALA A 402 7.34 26.88 3.80
C ALA A 402 6.77 26.66 2.39
N ALA A 403 5.80 25.76 2.24
CA ALA A 403 5.11 25.47 0.98
C ALA A 403 3.94 26.43 0.68
N GLY A 404 3.68 27.45 1.52
CA GLY A 404 2.58 28.40 1.34
C GLY A 404 1.39 28.18 2.27
N GLY A 405 1.52 27.30 3.26
CA GLY A 405 0.54 27.09 4.32
C GLY A 405 -0.46 25.95 4.08
N PRO A 406 -1.35 25.69 5.06
CA PRO A 406 -2.28 24.55 5.05
C PRO A 406 -3.25 24.53 3.86
N GLY A 407 -3.67 25.71 3.39
CA GLY A 407 -4.61 25.86 2.28
C GLY A 407 -4.14 25.22 0.95
N VAL A 408 -2.82 25.17 0.70
CA VAL A 408 -2.24 24.51 -0.48
C VAL A 408 -2.65 23.03 -0.57
N PHE A 409 -2.84 22.40 0.58
CA PHE A 409 -3.17 20.99 0.70
C PHE A 409 -4.66 20.75 1.03
N GLY A 410 -5.49 21.79 1.02
CA GLY A 410 -6.90 21.70 1.43
C GLY A 410 -7.09 21.40 2.92
N ILE A 411 -6.15 21.83 3.77
CA ILE A 411 -6.20 21.65 5.22
C ILE A 411 -6.64 22.96 5.88
N SER A 412 -7.40 22.87 6.97
CA SER A 412 -7.68 24.00 7.88
C SER A 412 -6.42 24.48 8.61
N ASP A 413 -6.31 25.79 8.84
CA ASP A 413 -5.25 26.42 9.64
C ASP A 413 -5.23 25.94 11.10
N SER A 414 -6.34 25.40 11.60
CA SER A 414 -6.42 24.79 12.93
C SER A 414 -5.66 23.47 13.04
N PHE A 415 -5.31 22.83 11.92
CA PHE A 415 -4.77 21.46 11.90
C PHE A 415 -5.64 20.44 12.64
N THR A 416 -6.94 20.68 12.68
CA THR A 416 -7.94 19.78 13.25
C THR A 416 -8.83 19.21 12.16
N ARG A 417 -9.30 17.97 12.39
CA ARG A 417 -10.23 17.27 11.51
C ARG A 417 -11.14 16.37 12.35
N THR A 418 -12.34 16.11 11.85
CA THR A 418 -13.23 15.08 12.37
C THR A 418 -13.24 13.91 11.39
N GLU A 419 -13.01 12.70 11.89
CA GLU A 419 -13.04 11.50 11.06
C GLU A 419 -14.48 11.13 10.71
N THR A 420 -14.74 10.85 9.44
CA THR A 420 -16.06 10.44 8.93
C THR A 420 -15.95 9.04 8.35
N ILE A 421 -16.73 8.11 8.90
CA ILE A 421 -16.72 6.69 8.51
C ILE A 421 -18.17 6.27 8.26
N ALA A 422 -18.46 5.72 7.08
CA ALA A 422 -19.77 5.22 6.67
C ALA A 422 -19.59 4.00 5.77
N ALA A 423 -20.21 2.86 6.10
CA ALA A 423 -19.95 1.56 5.47
C ALA A 423 -21.20 0.90 4.88
#